data_AF-A0A9D7RVR6-F1
#
_entry.id   AF-A0A9D7RVR6-F1
#
_cell.length_a   1.000
_cell.length_b   1.000
_cell.length_c   1.000
_cell.angle_alpha   90.00
_cell.angle_beta   90.00
_cell.angle_gamma   90.00
#
_symmetry.space_group_name_H-M   'P 1'
#
loop_
_entity.id
_entity.type
_entity.pdbx_description
1 polymer ?
#
loop_
_entity_poly.entity_id
_entity_poly.type
_entity_poly.pdbx_seq_one_letter_code
_entity_poly.pdbx_strand_id
1 'polypeptide(L)'
;MHPVTKHHKIPSGFLKKNVIVLFLGLVFVPYFLLGTIDYVITLRRKNDAFSYFHNKDYSTAYREIMPFAQNGDSEARFVIGSMTAFGVGTNRDKMLATQWFSCEGVSGCVNGYNEFRAGKGCFSGEWGDLSYEECILWLKFSSDLGYHPASELLEEYQKKKAAEFSSDKKPPK
;
A
#
# COMPACT_ATOMS: atom_id res chain seq x y z
N MET A 1 48.06 -57.96 39.49
CA MET A 1 47.71 -57.81 38.06
C MET A 1 46.67 -56.69 37.97
N HIS A 2 47.08 -55.46 37.63
CA HIS A 2 46.18 -54.30 37.64
C HIS A 2 45.48 -54.12 36.29
N PRO A 3 44.20 -53.70 36.24
CA PRO A 3 43.50 -53.48 34.99
C PRO A 3 43.97 -52.19 34.33
N VAL A 4 44.36 -52.29 33.06
CA VAL A 4 44.75 -51.14 32.23
C VAL A 4 43.49 -50.46 31.71
N THR A 5 43.20 -49.27 32.20
CA THR A 5 42.10 -48.42 31.71
C THR A 5 42.44 -47.86 30.33
N LYS A 6 41.78 -48.36 29.28
CA LYS A 6 41.89 -47.78 27.93
C LYS A 6 41.20 -46.41 27.88
N HIS A 7 42.00 -45.35 27.91
CA HIS A 7 41.51 -44.00 27.64
C HIS A 7 41.15 -43.87 26.15
N HIS A 8 39.86 -43.87 25.83
CA HIS A 8 39.36 -43.48 24.51
C HIS A 8 39.59 -41.98 24.33
N LYS A 9 40.57 -41.61 23.50
CA LYS A 9 40.89 -40.24 23.16
C LYS A 9 39.88 -39.76 22.09
N ILE A 10 39.03 -38.81 22.45
CA ILE A 10 38.04 -38.24 21.53
C ILE A 10 38.80 -37.48 20.41
N PRO A 11 38.52 -37.75 19.12
CA PRO A 11 39.24 -37.12 18.01
C PRO A 11 38.99 -35.60 17.98
N SER A 12 40.08 -34.82 18.04
CA SER A 12 40.08 -33.35 18.18
C SER A 12 39.37 -32.58 17.04
N GLY A 13 39.17 -33.22 15.88
CA GLY A 13 38.45 -32.64 14.74
C GLY A 13 36.93 -32.63 14.89
N PHE A 14 36.36 -33.54 15.70
CA PHE A 14 34.92 -33.66 15.87
C PHE A 14 34.34 -32.51 16.71
N LEU A 15 35.06 -32.09 17.77
CA LEU A 15 34.65 -30.95 18.58
C LEU A 15 34.65 -29.63 17.81
N LYS A 16 35.63 -29.37 16.92
CA LYS A 16 35.73 -28.08 16.21
C LYS A 16 34.59 -27.84 15.21
N LYS A 17 34.17 -28.86 14.45
CA LYS A 17 33.04 -28.74 13.51
C LYS A 17 31.71 -28.56 14.25
N ASN A 18 31.48 -29.33 15.31
CA ASN A 18 30.23 -29.27 16.05
C ASN A 18 30.07 -27.97 16.86
N VAL A 19 31.16 -27.41 17.37
CA VAL A 19 31.15 -26.10 18.05
C VAL A 19 30.80 -24.96 17.08
N ILE A 20 31.32 -24.98 15.85
CA ILE A 20 30.98 -23.98 14.82
C ILE A 20 29.50 -24.11 14.40
N VAL A 21 28.98 -25.32 14.21
CA VAL A 21 27.56 -25.55 13.88
C VAL A 21 26.65 -25.11 15.03
N LEU A 22 27.02 -25.35 16.28
CA LEU A 22 26.28 -24.88 17.46
C LEU A 22 26.30 -23.35 17.59
N PHE A 23 27.43 -22.70 17.32
CA PHE A 23 27.53 -21.23 17.32
C PHE A 23 26.74 -20.60 16.18
N LEU A 24 26.79 -21.16 14.97
CA LEU A 24 25.99 -20.68 13.85
C LEU A 24 24.49 -20.89 14.11
N GLY A 25 24.07 -22.00 14.71
CA GLY A 25 22.67 -22.22 15.10
C GLY A 25 22.19 -21.26 16.21
N LEU A 26 23.01 -21.02 17.23
CA LEU A 26 22.67 -20.16 18.37
C LEU A 26 22.65 -18.66 18.04
N VAL A 27 23.31 -18.22 16.97
CA VAL A 27 23.27 -16.82 16.53
C VAL A 27 22.31 -16.65 15.36
N PHE A 28 22.33 -17.55 14.37
CA PHE A 28 21.51 -17.38 13.17
C PHE A 28 20.02 -17.60 13.43
N VAL A 29 19.64 -18.58 14.25
CA VAL A 29 18.22 -18.87 14.54
C VAL A 29 17.57 -17.74 15.35
N PRO A 30 18.17 -17.19 16.42
CA PRO A 30 17.56 -16.06 17.12
C PRO A 30 17.47 -14.81 16.25
N TYR A 31 18.46 -14.51 15.40
CA TYR A 31 18.37 -13.35 14.50
C TYR A 31 17.29 -13.55 13.42
N PHE A 32 17.14 -14.77 12.90
CA PHE A 32 16.06 -15.10 11.99
C PHE A 32 14.69 -14.97 12.66
N LEU A 33 14.54 -15.45 13.90
CA LEU A 33 13.31 -15.31 14.69
C LEU A 33 13.02 -13.86 15.10
N LEU A 34 14.03 -13.06 15.43
CA LEU A 34 13.86 -11.63 15.72
C LEU A 34 13.40 -10.87 14.48
N GLY A 35 13.94 -11.20 13.30
CA GLY A 35 13.49 -10.62 12.04
C GLY A 35 12.03 -10.97 11.69
N THR A 36 11.58 -12.20 11.96
CA THR A 36 10.17 -12.56 11.75
C THR A 36 9.24 -11.89 12.76
N ILE A 37 9.68 -11.72 14.00
CA ILE A 37 8.92 -10.97 15.01
C ILE A 37 8.78 -9.50 14.59
N ASP A 38 9.87 -8.84 14.17
CA ASP A 38 9.84 -7.46 13.69
C ASP A 38 8.93 -7.28 12.46
N TYR A 39 8.98 -8.23 11.52
CA TYR A 39 8.08 -8.26 10.37
C TYR A 39 6.60 -8.38 10.78
N VAL A 40 6.28 -9.29 11.71
CA VAL A 40 4.91 -9.49 12.20
C VAL A 40 4.41 -8.27 12.98
N ILE A 41 5.27 -7.62 13.78
CA ILE A 41 4.95 -6.38 14.49
C ILE A 41 4.65 -5.26 13.48
N THR A 42 5.48 -5.12 12.46
CA THR A 42 5.30 -4.10 11.41
C THR A 42 4.02 -4.32 10.62
N LEU A 43 3.70 -5.58 10.28
CA LEU A 43 2.43 -5.95 9.64
C LEU A 43 1.23 -5.62 10.52
N ARG A 44 1.29 -5.94 11.81
CA ARG A 44 0.22 -5.59 12.76
C ARG A 44 0.03 -4.08 12.83
N ARG A 45 1.13 -3.31 13.01
CA ARG A 45 1.09 -1.85 13.03
C ARG A 45 0.48 -1.28 11.75
N LYS A 46 0.77 -1.88 10.58
CA LYS A 46 0.16 -1.46 9.32
C LYS A 46 -1.34 -1.69 9.32
N ASN A 47 -1.80 -2.88 9.71
CA ASN A 47 -3.23 -3.18 9.78
C ASN A 47 -3.95 -2.23 10.75
N ASP A 48 -3.33 -1.93 11.90
CA ASP A 48 -3.87 -0.98 12.87
C ASP A 48 -3.96 0.44 12.27
N ALA A 49 -2.92 0.88 11.54
CA ALA A 49 -2.92 2.17 10.85
C ALA A 49 -4.07 2.28 9.83
N PHE A 50 -4.29 1.24 9.02
CA PHE A 50 -5.39 1.19 8.05
C PHE A 50 -6.77 1.04 8.72
N SER A 51 -6.84 0.50 9.94
CA SER A 51 -8.11 0.45 10.68
C SER A 51 -8.66 1.84 11.00
N TYR A 52 -7.79 2.83 11.29
CA TYR A 52 -8.23 4.22 11.48
C TYR A 52 -8.87 4.80 10.23
N PHE A 53 -8.34 4.45 9.05
CA PHE A 53 -8.92 4.86 7.77
C PHE A 53 -10.33 4.29 7.60
N HIS A 54 -10.52 2.99 7.86
CA HIS A 54 -11.84 2.34 7.79
C HIS A 54 -12.83 2.90 8.83
N ASN A 55 -12.33 3.32 9.99
CA ASN A 55 -13.12 3.96 11.04
C ASN A 55 -13.36 5.46 10.80
N LYS A 56 -12.95 5.99 9.64
CA LYS A 56 -13.06 7.42 9.25
C LYS A 56 -12.31 8.39 10.16
N ASP A 57 -11.39 7.91 10.99
CA ASP A 57 -10.42 8.77 11.69
C ASP A 57 -9.27 9.08 10.73
N TYR A 58 -9.57 9.94 9.76
CA TYR A 58 -8.66 10.25 8.67
C TYR A 58 -7.40 10.99 9.12
N SER A 59 -7.48 11.85 10.14
CA SER A 59 -6.31 12.56 10.64
C SER A 59 -5.32 11.61 11.33
N THR A 60 -5.82 10.65 12.11
CA THR A 60 -4.97 9.60 12.66
C THR A 60 -4.46 8.67 11.56
N ALA A 61 -5.33 8.24 10.64
CA ALA A 61 -4.93 7.38 9.52
C ALA A 61 -3.79 8.00 8.70
N TYR A 62 -3.87 9.29 8.37
CA TYR A 62 -2.82 9.97 7.61
C TYR A 62 -1.48 9.90 8.33
N ARG A 63 -1.47 10.21 9.64
CA ARG A 63 -0.26 10.20 10.47
C ARG A 63 0.32 8.80 10.59
N GLU A 64 -0.50 7.78 10.82
CA GLU A 64 -0.03 6.41 11.04
C GLU A 64 0.36 5.68 9.74
N ILE A 65 -0.27 6.02 8.60
CA ILE A 65 0.02 5.41 7.29
C ILE A 65 1.26 6.06 6.64
N MET A 66 1.51 7.35 6.88
CA MET A 66 2.62 8.12 6.28
C MET A 66 3.99 7.42 6.36
N PRO A 67 4.43 6.86 7.51
CA PRO A 67 5.72 6.16 7.58
C PRO A 67 5.81 4.96 6.63
N PHE A 68 4.70 4.26 6.39
CA PHE A 68 4.68 3.12 5.45
C PHE A 68 4.79 3.61 4.00
N ALA A 69 4.14 4.72 3.65
CA ALA A 69 4.24 5.33 2.33
C ALA A 69 5.68 5.81 2.04
N GLN A 70 6.32 6.42 3.04
CA GLN A 70 7.73 6.84 2.98
C GLN A 70 8.67 5.65 2.81
N ASN A 71 8.39 4.53 3.47
CA ASN A 71 9.14 3.28 3.32
C ASN A 71 8.87 2.52 2.01
N GLY A 72 8.03 3.05 1.13
CA GLY A 72 7.79 2.47 -0.19
C GLY A 72 6.65 1.46 -0.28
N ASP A 73 5.82 1.31 0.75
CA ASP A 73 4.61 0.49 0.65
C ASP A 73 3.66 1.12 -0.38
N SER A 74 3.39 0.39 -1.46
CA SER A 74 2.62 0.87 -2.60
C SER A 74 1.18 1.23 -2.24
N GLU A 75 0.58 0.47 -1.32
CA GLU A 75 -0.79 0.72 -0.90
C GLU A 75 -0.85 1.93 0.04
N ALA A 76 0.12 2.08 0.95
CA ALA A 76 0.24 3.27 1.78
C ALA A 76 0.46 4.54 0.94
N ARG A 77 1.31 4.48 -0.10
CA ARG A 77 1.49 5.60 -1.04
C ARG A 77 0.21 5.96 -1.76
N PHE A 78 -0.55 4.96 -2.23
CA PHE A 78 -1.85 5.18 -2.86
C PHE A 78 -2.85 5.85 -1.89
N VAL A 79 -2.96 5.36 -0.65
CA VAL A 79 -3.87 5.95 0.35
C VAL A 79 -3.45 7.37 0.72
N ILE A 80 -2.17 7.62 1.01
CA ILE A 80 -1.67 8.97 1.32
C ILE A 80 -1.86 9.92 0.14
N GLY A 81 -1.59 9.46 -1.08
CA GLY A 81 -1.84 10.22 -2.29
C GLY A 81 -3.31 10.59 -2.45
N SER A 82 -4.22 9.64 -2.23
CA SER A 82 -5.67 9.86 -2.31
C SER A 82 -6.17 10.80 -1.21
N MET A 83 -5.74 10.60 0.03
CA MET A 83 -6.05 11.49 1.15
C MET A 83 -5.58 12.93 0.88
N THR A 84 -4.40 13.08 0.29
CA THR A 84 -3.85 14.39 -0.10
C THR A 84 -4.58 14.98 -1.31
N ALA A 85 -4.99 14.16 -2.27
CA ALA A 85 -5.74 14.56 -3.47
C ALA A 85 -7.10 15.18 -3.13
N PHE A 86 -7.76 14.63 -2.10
CA PHE A 86 -9.11 14.99 -1.71
C PHE A 86 -9.18 15.82 -0.43
N GLY A 87 -8.06 16.02 0.28
CA GLY A 87 -8.03 16.78 1.54
C GLY A 87 -8.68 16.03 2.71
N VAL A 88 -8.57 14.70 2.71
CA VAL A 88 -9.19 13.84 3.72
C VAL A 88 -8.17 13.57 4.82
N GLY A 89 -8.38 14.14 6.01
CA GLY A 89 -7.44 14.01 7.14
C GLY A 89 -6.14 14.80 6.98
N THR A 90 -5.98 15.52 5.88
CA THR A 90 -4.84 16.39 5.54
C THR A 90 -5.32 17.56 4.68
N ASN A 91 -4.44 18.52 4.37
CA ASN A 91 -4.74 19.57 3.43
C ASN A 91 -4.73 19.03 2.00
N ARG A 92 -5.66 19.54 1.18
CA ARG A 92 -5.73 19.18 -0.24
C ARG A 92 -4.52 19.73 -0.99
N ASP A 93 -3.76 18.84 -1.62
CA ASP A 93 -2.65 19.20 -2.50
C ASP A 93 -2.56 18.21 -3.67
N LYS A 94 -3.01 18.66 -4.84
CA LYS A 94 -3.02 17.83 -6.05
C LYS A 94 -1.61 17.50 -6.53
N MET A 95 -0.67 18.43 -6.40
CA MET A 95 0.70 18.23 -6.89
C MET A 95 1.40 17.19 -6.02
N LEU A 96 1.27 17.31 -4.70
CA LEU A 96 1.81 16.33 -3.76
C LEU A 96 1.15 14.96 -3.93
N ALA A 97 -0.17 14.91 -4.17
CA ALA A 97 -0.85 13.65 -4.47
C ALA A 97 -0.27 12.93 -5.70
N THR A 98 -0.02 13.67 -6.79
CA THR A 98 0.63 13.09 -7.99
C THR A 98 2.04 12.58 -7.68
N GLN A 99 2.79 13.23 -6.80
CA GLN A 99 4.10 12.73 -6.37
C GLN A 99 3.98 11.41 -5.61
N TRP A 100 2.96 11.27 -4.74
CA TRP A 100 2.68 10.01 -4.04
C TRP A 100 2.20 8.90 -4.98
N PHE A 101 1.44 9.25 -6.03
CA PHE A 101 0.99 8.32 -7.05
C PHE A 101 2.09 7.90 -8.01
N SER A 102 3.11 8.73 -8.18
CA SER A 102 4.20 8.46 -9.08
C SER A 102 5.02 7.27 -8.60
N CYS A 103 5.26 6.34 -9.50
CA CYS A 103 6.12 5.19 -9.30
C CYS A 103 7.39 5.31 -10.17
N GLU A 104 8.05 6.46 -10.11
CA GLU A 104 9.25 6.72 -10.91
C GLU A 104 10.31 5.62 -10.71
N GLY A 105 10.84 5.10 -11.82
CA GLY A 105 11.90 4.10 -11.82
C GLY A 105 11.46 2.65 -11.57
N VAL A 106 10.16 2.38 -11.42
CA VAL A 106 9.65 1.02 -11.24
C VAL A 106 9.19 0.43 -12.58
N SER A 107 9.90 -0.62 -13.04
CA SER A 107 9.51 -1.35 -14.25
C SER A 107 8.10 -1.94 -14.12
N GLY A 108 7.29 -1.83 -15.17
CA GLY A 108 5.90 -2.31 -15.19
C GLY A 108 4.87 -1.37 -14.56
N CYS A 109 5.26 -0.17 -14.12
CA CYS A 109 4.29 0.84 -13.71
C CYS A 109 3.54 1.42 -14.90
N VAL A 110 2.23 1.59 -14.71
CA VAL A 110 1.33 2.19 -15.68
C VAL A 110 1.01 3.60 -15.23
N ASN A 111 1.44 4.60 -16.00
CA ASN A 111 1.13 6.00 -15.74
C ASN A 111 -0.39 6.20 -15.67
N GLY A 112 -0.85 7.01 -14.72
CA GLY A 112 -2.27 7.30 -14.54
C GLY A 112 -3.06 6.22 -13.78
N TYR A 113 -2.49 5.06 -13.44
CA TYR A 113 -3.24 3.98 -12.78
C TYR A 113 -3.74 4.37 -11.38
N ASN A 114 -2.90 5.02 -10.58
CA ASN A 114 -3.27 5.42 -9.21
C ASN A 114 -4.29 6.57 -9.23
N GLU A 115 -4.16 7.49 -10.17
CA GLU A 115 -5.13 8.56 -10.43
C GLU A 115 -6.49 7.99 -10.85
N PHE A 116 -6.49 6.93 -11.67
CA PHE A 116 -7.70 6.20 -12.04
C PHE A 116 -8.35 5.54 -10.84
N ARG A 117 -7.55 4.83 -10.01
CA ARG A 117 -8.04 4.22 -8.77
C ARG A 117 -8.64 5.26 -7.83
N ALA A 118 -7.97 6.39 -7.64
CA ALA A 118 -8.46 7.49 -6.80
C ALA A 118 -9.78 8.06 -7.36
N GLY A 119 -9.86 8.29 -8.67
CA GLY A 119 -11.07 8.74 -9.35
C GLY A 119 -12.24 7.77 -9.20
N LYS A 120 -12.00 6.45 -9.29
CA LYS A 120 -13.02 5.43 -9.03
C LYS A 120 -13.47 5.39 -7.57
N GLY A 121 -12.52 5.42 -6.64
CA GLY A 121 -12.82 5.45 -5.19
C GLY A 121 -13.65 6.67 -4.79
N CYS A 122 -13.44 7.79 -5.49
CA CYS A 122 -14.24 9.00 -5.33
C CYS A 122 -15.73 8.74 -5.65
N PHE A 123 -16.04 8.05 -6.75
CA PHE A 123 -17.44 7.71 -7.10
C PHE A 123 -18.10 6.71 -6.14
N SER A 124 -17.31 5.86 -5.46
CA SER A 124 -17.83 4.97 -4.43
C SER A 124 -18.00 5.65 -3.06
N GLY A 125 -17.66 6.93 -2.93
CA GLY A 125 -17.71 7.67 -1.67
C GLY A 125 -16.62 7.27 -0.67
N GLU A 126 -15.55 6.62 -1.13
CA GLU A 126 -14.46 6.12 -0.28
C GLU A 126 -13.69 7.26 0.40
N TRP A 127 -13.63 8.42 -0.28
CA TRP A 127 -12.90 9.61 0.16
C TRP A 127 -13.84 10.71 0.69
N GLY A 128 -15.05 10.34 1.13
CA GLY A 128 -16.08 11.27 1.59
C GLY A 128 -17.00 11.77 0.47
N ASP A 129 -17.82 12.78 0.80
CA ASP A 129 -18.84 13.34 -0.09
C ASP A 129 -18.20 14.33 -1.08
N LEU A 130 -17.56 13.79 -2.11
CA LEU A 130 -16.95 14.55 -3.19
C LEU A 130 -17.94 14.79 -4.32
N SER A 131 -17.80 15.92 -5.02
CA SER A 131 -18.66 16.20 -6.17
C SER A 131 -18.34 15.28 -7.35
N TYR A 132 -19.37 15.01 -8.16
CA TYR A 132 -19.21 14.26 -9.41
C TYR A 132 -18.12 14.86 -10.30
N GLU A 133 -18.10 16.19 -10.41
CA GLU A 133 -17.11 16.95 -11.17
C GLU A 133 -15.69 16.71 -10.66
N GLU A 134 -15.49 16.67 -9.34
CA GLU A 134 -14.17 16.37 -8.75
C GLU A 134 -13.70 14.95 -9.05
N CYS A 135 -14.59 13.96 -9.01
CA CYS A 135 -14.25 12.58 -9.35
C CYS A 135 -13.89 12.44 -10.84
N ILE A 136 -14.63 13.12 -11.73
CA ILE A 136 -14.34 13.15 -13.17
C ILE A 136 -12.98 13.79 -13.45
N LEU A 137 -12.58 14.83 -12.73
CA LEU A 137 -11.28 15.48 -12.93
C LEU A 137 -10.10 14.53 -12.71
N TRP A 138 -10.21 13.58 -11.79
CA TRP A 138 -9.16 12.57 -11.56
C TRP A 138 -9.13 11.49 -12.63
N LEU A 139 -10.30 11.04 -13.11
CA LEU A 139 -10.35 10.15 -14.27
C LEU A 139 -9.80 10.83 -15.52
N LYS A 140 -10.12 12.10 -15.74
CA LYS A 140 -9.57 12.89 -16.85
C LYS A 140 -8.06 13.00 -16.75
N PHE A 141 -7.56 13.34 -15.57
CA PHE A 141 -6.11 13.41 -15.33
C PHE A 141 -5.40 12.08 -15.60
N SER A 142 -5.99 10.96 -15.17
CA SER A 142 -5.51 9.61 -15.49
C SER A 142 -5.48 9.32 -17.00
N SER A 143 -6.54 9.70 -17.71
CA SER A 143 -6.61 9.60 -19.17
C SER A 143 -5.55 10.45 -19.86
N ASP A 144 -5.31 11.68 -19.39
CA ASP A 144 -4.29 12.59 -19.92
C ASP A 144 -2.87 12.05 -19.69
N LEU A 145 -2.68 11.22 -18.67
CA LEU A 145 -1.44 10.45 -18.42
C LEU A 145 -1.31 9.19 -19.31
N GLY A 146 -2.29 8.91 -20.17
CA GLY A 146 -2.30 7.80 -21.12
C GLY A 146 -2.95 6.51 -20.62
N TYR A 147 -3.66 6.54 -19.48
CA TYR A 147 -4.34 5.35 -18.96
C TYR A 147 -5.67 5.12 -19.68
N HIS A 148 -5.66 4.29 -20.74
CA HIS A 148 -6.83 4.01 -21.59
C HIS A 148 -8.12 3.60 -20.84
N PRO A 149 -8.09 2.77 -19.77
CA PRO A 149 -9.31 2.45 -19.04
C PRO A 149 -10.00 3.67 -18.40
N ALA A 150 -9.25 4.76 -18.14
CA ALA A 150 -9.85 6.00 -17.67
C ALA A 150 -10.65 6.71 -18.78
N SER A 151 -10.17 6.73 -20.03
CA SER A 151 -10.91 7.31 -21.15
C SER A 151 -12.23 6.58 -21.42
N GLU A 152 -12.21 5.25 -21.37
CA GLU A 152 -13.42 4.44 -21.58
C GLU A 152 -14.47 4.73 -20.49
N LEU A 153 -14.02 4.77 -19.23
CA LEU A 153 -14.90 5.02 -18.10
C LEU A 153 -15.48 6.45 -18.11
N LEU A 154 -14.71 7.44 -18.57
CA LEU A 154 -15.20 8.81 -18.75
C LEU A 154 -16.33 8.88 -19.78
N GLU A 155 -16.22 8.17 -20.90
CA GLU A 155 -17.28 8.13 -21.90
C GLU A 155 -18.56 7.51 -21.34
N GLU A 156 -18.45 6.43 -20.56
CA GLU A 156 -19.60 5.80 -19.89
C GLU A 156 -20.33 6.78 -18.97
N TYR A 157 -19.57 7.46 -18.10
CA TYR A 157 -20.09 8.47 -17.18
C TYR A 157 -20.77 9.63 -17.90
N GLN A 158 -20.20 10.12 -19.01
CA GLN A 158 -20.79 11.18 -19.81
C GLN A 158 -22.08 10.74 -20.51
N LYS A 159 -22.11 9.54 -21.09
CA LYS A 159 -23.32 8.97 -21.71
C LYS A 159 -24.45 8.83 -20.70
N LYS A 160 -24.15 8.37 -19.48
CA LYS A 160 -25.14 8.24 -18.41
C LYS A 160 -25.73 9.59 -18.01
N LYS A 161 -24.88 10.60 -17.77
CA LYS A 161 -25.31 11.98 -17.44
C LYS A 161 -26.17 12.60 -18.55
N ALA A 162 -25.83 12.35 -19.81
CA ALA A 162 -26.60 12.82 -20.96
C ALA A 162 -27.97 12.12 -21.08
N ALA A 163 -28.05 10.82 -20.75
CA ALA A 163 -29.28 10.06 -20.73
C ALA A 163 -30.24 10.52 -19.61
N GLU A 164 -29.72 10.78 -18.41
CA GLU A 164 -30.49 11.34 -17.28
C GLU A 164 -31.10 12.71 -17.63
N PHE A 165 -30.31 13.58 -18.28
CA PHE A 165 -30.80 14.88 -18.75
C PHE A 165 -31.85 14.78 -19.88
N SER A 166 -31.83 13.69 -20.65
CA SER A 166 -32.82 13.41 -21.70
C SER A 166 -34.11 12.83 -21.12
N SER A 167 -34.05 12.03 -20.06
CA SER A 167 -35.23 11.46 -19.40
C SER A 167 -36.05 12.51 -18.63
N ASP A 168 -35.41 13.54 -18.09
CA ASP A 168 -36.08 14.63 -17.37
C ASP A 168 -36.87 15.58 -18.27
N LYS A 169 -36.71 15.49 -19.60
CA LYS A 169 -37.42 16.32 -20.59
C LYS A 169 -38.66 15.67 -21.19
N LYS A 170 -39.14 14.53 -20.68
CA LYS A 170 -40.38 13.93 -21.17
C LYS A 170 -41.56 14.82 -20.76
N PRO A 171 -42.30 15.42 -21.71
CA PRO A 171 -43.39 16.33 -21.36
C PRO A 171 -44.46 15.58 -20.54
N PRO A 172 -45.07 16.23 -19.52
CA PRO A 172 -46.20 15.64 -18.82
C PRO A 172 -47.31 15.33 -19.83
N LYS A 173 -47.92 14.15 -19.68
CA LYS A 173 -49.05 13.70 -20.50
C LYS A 173 -50.25 14.64 -20.39
#